data_AF-A0A126P8V4-F1
#
_entry.id   AF-A0A126P8V4-F1
#
_cell.length_a   1.000
_cell.length_b   1.000
_cell.length_c   1.000
_cell.angle_alpha   90.00
_cell.angle_beta   90.00
_cell.angle_gamma   90.00
#
_symmetry.space_group_name_H-M   'P 1'
#
loop_
_entity.id
_entity.type
_entity.pdbx_description
1 polymer ?
#
loop_
_entity_poly.entity_id
_entity_poly.type
_entity_poly.pdbx_seq_one_letter_code
_entity_poly.pdbx_strand_id
1 'polypeptide(L)'
;MLGLLAALQQEPSQPFISIEEPEANIHPGALAVLAGVIDEASLRSQILVTTHSPDMLDHLPVESFLVVEKVGDTTHVGPLDASQVASVRKRLFTPSELFRMEGLQRQAAPEAAS
;
A
#
# COMPACT_ATOMS: atom_id res chain seq x y z
N MET A 1 6.80 16.71 3.71
CA MET A 1 7.90 16.06 2.96
C MET A 1 9.18 15.91 3.80
N LEU A 2 9.82 16.98 4.28
CA LEU A 2 11.15 16.88 4.93
C LEU A 2 11.20 15.93 6.14
N GLY A 3 10.22 16.00 7.05
CA GLY A 3 10.18 15.11 8.22
C GLY A 3 10.03 13.62 7.85
N LEU A 4 9.29 13.33 6.77
CA LEU A 4 9.12 11.98 6.26
C LEU A 4 10.41 11.43 5.64
N LEU A 5 11.09 12.24 4.84
CA LEU A 5 12.40 11.89 4.28
C LEU A 5 13.44 11.69 5.39
N ALA A 6 13.44 12.55 6.41
CA ALA A 6 14.32 12.40 7.56
C ALA A 6 14.06 11.10 8.32
N ALA A 7 12.79 10.71 8.52
CA ALA A 7 12.45 9.46 9.16
C ALA A 7 12.87 8.23 8.33
N LEU A 8 12.71 8.28 6.99
CA LEU A 8 13.05 7.18 6.10
C LEU A 8 14.58 7.04 5.90
N GLN A 9 15.32 8.14 5.87
CA GLN A 9 16.77 8.17 5.57
C GLN A 9 17.68 8.32 6.82
N GLN A 10 17.15 8.18 8.03
CA GLN A 10 17.96 8.31 9.25
C GLN A 10 19.02 7.20 9.37
N GLU A 11 20.17 7.55 9.94
CA GLU A 11 21.20 6.61 10.37
C GLU A 11 21.41 6.69 11.89
N PRO A 12 21.39 5.56 12.61
CA PRO A 12 21.12 4.21 12.13
C PRO A 12 19.65 4.04 11.68
N SER A 13 19.41 3.15 10.71
CA SER A 13 18.06 2.87 10.23
C SER A 13 17.21 2.21 11.32
N GLN A 14 15.94 2.60 11.41
CA GLN A 14 14.99 1.98 12.34
C GLN A 14 14.56 0.62 11.81
N PRO A 15 14.36 -0.41 12.66
CA PRO A 15 13.92 -1.73 12.20
C PRO A 15 12.48 -1.70 11.65
N PHE A 16 11.64 -0.78 12.14
CA PHE A 16 10.25 -0.63 11.73
C PHE A 16 9.85 0.84 11.69
N ILE A 17 9.08 1.24 10.67
CA ILE A 17 8.55 2.59 10.50
C ILE A 17 7.09 2.47 10.05
N SER A 18 6.16 3.07 10.79
CA SER A 18 4.77 3.22 10.38
C SER A 18 4.49 4.66 9.95
N ILE A 19 3.82 4.84 8.82
CA ILE A 19 3.50 6.16 8.26
C ILE A 19 2.02 6.21 7.91
N GLU A 20 1.32 7.15 8.51
CA GLU A 20 -0.09 7.40 8.23
C GLU A 20 -0.23 8.47 7.14
N GLU A 21 -0.93 8.15 6.06
CA GLU A 21 -1.27 9.05 4.95
C GLU A 21 -0.10 9.93 4.46
N PRO A 22 1.03 9.33 4.03
CA PRO A 22 2.21 10.09 3.62
C PRO A 22 1.96 11.06 2.45
N GLU A 23 0.89 10.84 1.70
CA GLU A 23 0.46 11.64 0.55
C GLU A 23 -0.38 12.88 0.90
N ALA A 24 -0.92 13.01 2.12
CA ALA A 24 -2.00 13.95 2.44
C ALA A 24 -1.70 15.44 2.12
N ASN A 25 -0.42 15.81 1.96
CA ASN A 25 0.02 17.16 1.61
C ASN A 25 1.03 17.17 0.45
N ILE A 26 1.04 16.12 -0.37
CA ILE A 26 1.99 15.94 -1.46
C ILE A 26 1.28 16.16 -2.79
N HIS A 27 1.88 16.97 -3.66
CA HIS A 27 1.38 17.16 -5.01
C HIS A 27 1.38 15.81 -5.77
N PRO A 28 0.34 15.44 -6.54
CA PRO A 28 0.27 14.13 -7.21
C PRO A 28 1.51 13.79 -8.05
N GLY A 29 2.07 14.77 -8.76
CA GLY A 29 3.31 14.61 -9.54
C GLY A 29 4.58 14.28 -8.73
N ALA A 30 4.53 14.32 -7.39
CA ALA A 30 5.63 13.95 -6.50
C ALA A 30 5.41 12.60 -5.78
N LEU A 31 4.26 11.93 -5.98
CA LEU A 31 3.97 10.65 -5.34
C LEU A 31 4.92 9.54 -5.79
N ALA A 32 5.31 9.52 -7.07
CA ALA A 32 6.31 8.59 -7.58
C ALA A 32 7.67 8.72 -6.86
N VAL A 33 8.08 9.94 -6.53
CA VAL A 33 9.33 10.19 -5.77
C VAL A 33 9.18 9.68 -4.35
N LEU A 34 8.06 9.99 -3.69
CA LEU A 34 7.76 9.52 -2.35
C LEU A 34 7.76 7.99 -2.26
N ALA A 35 7.07 7.33 -3.20
CA ALA A 35 7.04 5.86 -3.28
C ALA A 35 8.43 5.27 -3.51
N GLY A 36 9.26 5.88 -4.36
CA GLY A 36 10.64 5.47 -4.56
C GLY A 36 11.50 5.55 -3.29
N VAL A 37 11.32 6.60 -2.47
CA VAL A 37 12.02 6.71 -1.18
C VAL A 37 11.52 5.67 -0.18
N ILE A 38 10.22 5.38 -0.16
CA ILE A 38 9.64 4.31 0.66
C ILE A 38 10.20 2.95 0.24
N ASP A 39 10.24 2.66 -1.05
CA ASP A 39 10.79 1.42 -1.60
C ASP A 39 12.28 1.26 -1.24
N GLU A 40 13.08 2.31 -1.41
CA GLU A 40 14.50 2.29 -1.02
C GLU A 40 14.69 2.05 0.48
N ALA A 41 13.92 2.72 1.32
CA ALA A 41 13.97 2.55 2.77
C ALA A 41 13.49 1.16 3.20
N SER A 42 12.60 0.53 2.42
CA SER A 42 12.09 -0.82 2.71
C SER A 42 13.18 -1.90 2.63
N LEU A 43 14.28 -1.63 1.91
CA LEU A 43 15.41 -2.56 1.79
C LEU A 43 16.17 -2.77 3.11
N ARG A 44 16.01 -1.84 4.07
CA ARG A 44 16.72 -1.84 5.35
C ARG A 44 15.79 -1.75 6.58
N SER A 45 14.53 -1.41 6.37
CA SER A 45 13.52 -1.20 7.40
C SER A 45 12.21 -1.83 6.98
N GLN A 46 11.46 -2.44 7.91
CA GLN A 46 10.06 -2.78 7.62
C GLN A 46 9.23 -1.50 7.63
N ILE A 47 8.52 -1.21 6.54
CA ILE A 47 7.68 -0.02 6.42
C ILE A 47 6.22 -0.41 6.30
N LEU A 48 5.38 0.19 7.14
CA LEU A 48 3.93 0.11 7.05
C LEU A 48 3.38 1.47 6.66
N VAL A 49 2.60 1.52 5.58
CA VAL A 49 1.94 2.74 5.11
C VAL A 49 0.43 2.52 5.12
N THR A 50 -0.30 3.50 5.63
CA THR A 50 -1.73 3.62 5.38
C THR A 50 -1.96 4.73 4.35
N THR A 51 -2.88 4.48 3.42
CA THR A 51 -3.20 5.43 2.36
C THR A 51 -4.67 5.28 1.98
N HIS A 52 -5.33 6.41 1.74
CA HIS A 52 -6.65 6.45 1.11
C HIS A 52 -6.58 6.97 -0.33
N SER A 53 -5.37 7.26 -0.82
CA SER A 53 -5.14 7.81 -2.15
C SER A 53 -4.95 6.70 -3.18
N PRO A 54 -5.87 6.57 -4.15
CA PRO A 54 -5.69 5.65 -5.26
C PRO A 54 -4.38 5.96 -6.00
N ASP A 55 -4.08 7.23 -6.22
CA ASP A 55 -2.92 7.66 -7.00
C ASP A 55 -1.58 7.22 -6.37
N MET A 56 -1.53 7.04 -5.04
CA MET A 56 -0.35 6.48 -4.36
C MET A 56 -0.16 4.98 -4.66
N LEU A 57 -1.26 4.24 -4.84
CA LEU A 57 -1.24 2.80 -5.12
C LEU A 57 -0.58 2.50 -6.46
N ASP A 58 -0.70 3.38 -7.46
CA ASP A 58 -0.09 3.17 -8.78
C ASP A 58 1.45 3.17 -8.73
N HIS A 59 2.05 3.62 -7.63
CA HIS A 59 3.50 3.73 -7.45
C HIS A 59 4.08 2.69 -6.50
N LEU A 60 3.27 1.79 -5.96
CA LEU A 60 3.68 0.77 -5.01
C LEU A 60 3.48 -0.65 -5.60
N PRO A 61 4.28 -1.65 -5.18
CA PRO A 61 4.10 -3.01 -5.64
C PRO A 61 2.76 -3.56 -5.15
N VAL A 62 1.91 -4.04 -6.08
CA VAL A 62 0.57 -4.51 -5.76
C VAL A 62 0.55 -5.67 -4.75
N GLU A 63 1.63 -6.43 -4.68
CA GLU A 63 1.83 -7.54 -3.75
C GLU A 63 2.02 -7.09 -2.30
N SER A 64 2.40 -5.83 -2.07
CA SER A 64 2.53 -5.29 -0.72
C SER A 64 1.21 -4.80 -0.14
N PHE A 65 0.09 -4.89 -0.89
CA PHE A 65 -1.17 -4.33 -0.45
C PHE A 65 -1.88 -5.25 0.53
N LEU A 66 -2.26 -4.65 1.66
CA LEU A 66 -3.17 -5.22 2.62
C LEU A 66 -4.49 -4.45 2.55
N VAL A 67 -5.56 -5.16 2.20
CA VAL A 67 -6.91 -4.62 2.17
C VAL A 67 -7.52 -4.75 3.56
N VAL A 68 -8.02 -3.63 4.06
CA VAL A 68 -8.69 -3.52 5.35
C VAL A 68 -10.19 -3.36 5.12
N GLU A 69 -10.96 -4.29 5.64
CA GLU A 69 -12.43 -4.33 5.48
C GLU A 69 -13.09 -4.43 6.85
N LYS A 70 -14.19 -3.71 7.04
CA LYS A 70 -15.05 -3.87 8.22
C LYS A 70 -16.24 -4.76 7.84
N VAL A 71 -16.31 -5.97 8.42
CA VAL A 71 -17.41 -6.92 8.24
C VAL A 71 -18.15 -7.07 9.56
N GLY A 72 -19.37 -6.54 9.63
CA GLY A 72 -20.10 -6.41 10.89
C GLY A 72 -19.31 -5.56 11.90
N ASP A 73 -19.00 -6.13 13.07
CA ASP A 73 -18.21 -5.48 14.13
C ASP A 73 -16.73 -5.88 14.12
N THR A 74 -16.27 -6.64 13.12
CA THR A 74 -14.89 -7.11 13.02
C THR A 74 -14.14 -6.45 11.88
N THR A 75 -12.89 -6.04 12.13
CA THR A 75 -11.97 -5.59 11.09
C THR A 75 -11.17 -6.77 10.59
N HIS A 76 -11.24 -7.01 9.29
CA HIS A 76 -10.45 -8.01 8.59
C HIS A 76 -9.35 -7.31 7.80
N VAL A 77 -8.14 -7.84 7.89
CA VAL A 77 -6.98 -7.37 7.15
C VAL A 77 -6.38 -8.56 6.43
N GLY A 78 -6.03 -8.41 5.16
CA GLY A 78 -5.43 -9.49 4.39
C GLY A 78 -4.89 -9.00 3.04
N PRO A 79 -4.18 -9.85 2.32
CA PRO A 79 -3.63 -9.49 1.02
C PRO A 79 -4.74 -9.15 0.01
N LEU A 80 -4.40 -8.38 -1.01
CA LEU A 80 -5.28 -8.13 -2.16
C LEU A 80 -5.68 -9.46 -2.83
N ASP A 81 -6.93 -9.55 -3.31
CA ASP A 81 -7.43 -10.70 -4.04
C ASP A 81 -6.53 -11.06 -5.23
N ALA A 82 -6.28 -12.37 -5.40
CA ALA A 82 -5.34 -12.86 -6.39
C ALA A 82 -5.75 -12.52 -7.83
N SER A 83 -7.05 -12.39 -8.11
CA SER A 83 -7.55 -11.96 -9.42
C SER A 83 -7.24 -10.50 -9.69
N GLN A 84 -7.36 -9.63 -8.68
CA GLN A 84 -7.01 -8.21 -8.79
C GLN A 84 -5.50 -8.01 -8.93
N VAL A 85 -4.69 -8.74 -8.17
CA VAL A 85 -3.23 -8.78 -8.36
C VAL A 85 -2.88 -9.20 -9.79
N ALA A 86 -3.53 -10.25 -10.31
CA ALA A 86 -3.28 -10.73 -11.67
C ALA A 86 -3.67 -9.70 -12.74
N SER A 87 -4.77 -8.96 -12.55
CA SER A 87 -5.22 -7.90 -13.44
C SER A 87 -4.23 -6.74 -13.51
N VAL A 88 -3.69 -6.30 -12.36
CA VAL A 88 -2.64 -5.26 -12.31
C VAL A 88 -1.36 -5.75 -12.99
N ARG A 89 -0.90 -6.97 -12.68
CA ARG A 89 0.31 -7.56 -13.29
C ARG A 89 0.23 -7.68 -14.80
N LYS A 90 -0.96 -8.03 -15.33
CA LYS A 90 -1.23 -8.11 -16.77
C LYS A 90 -1.45 -6.75 -17.42
N ARG A 91 -1.38 -5.65 -16.65
CA ARG A 91 -1.63 -4.28 -17.09
C ARG A 91 -3.01 -4.11 -17.74
N LEU A 92 -3.99 -4.85 -17.24
CA LEU A 92 -5.39 -4.68 -17.67
C LEU A 92 -6.01 -3.43 -17.05
N PHE A 93 -5.56 -3.10 -15.83
CA PHE A 93 -5.96 -1.93 -15.05
C PHE A 93 -4.78 -1.49 -14.18
N THR A 94 -4.72 -0.21 -13.81
CA THR A 94 -3.89 0.25 -12.68
C THR A 94 -4.60 -0.03 -11.34
N PRO A 95 -3.87 -0.11 -10.21
CA PRO A 95 -4.49 -0.18 -8.90
C PRO A 95 -5.55 0.89 -8.65
N SER A 96 -5.30 2.13 -9.08
CA SER A 96 -6.24 3.24 -8.97
C SER A 96 -7.53 3.00 -9.75
N GLU A 97 -7.43 2.48 -10.96
CA GLU A 97 -8.59 2.16 -11.79
C GLU A 97 -9.43 1.06 -11.15
N LEU A 98 -8.80 -0.02 -10.68
CA LEU A 98 -9.50 -1.09 -9.96
C LEU A 98 -10.21 -0.56 -8.71
N PHE A 99 -9.52 0.23 -7.90
CA PHE A 99 -10.09 0.86 -6.72
C PHE A 99 -11.34 1.69 -7.06
N ARG A 100 -11.28 2.48 -8.14
CA ARG A 100 -12.39 3.35 -8.57
C ARG A 100 -13.55 2.59 -9.21
N MET A 101 -13.29 1.45 -9.85
CA MET A 101 -14.31 0.66 -10.55
C MET A 101 -15.09 -0.26 -9.62
N GLU A 102 -14.39 -1.02 -8.77
CA GLU A 102 -14.96 -2.10 -7.98
C GLU A 102 -14.47 -2.14 -6.53
N GLY A 103 -13.55 -1.23 -6.16
CA GLY A 103 -12.84 -1.27 -4.88
C GLY A 103 -11.76 -2.35 -4.86
N LEU A 104 -10.95 -2.34 -3.80
CA LEU A 104 -10.00 -3.43 -3.56
C LEU A 104 -10.65 -4.46 -2.65
N GLN A 105 -10.53 -5.72 -3.03
CA GLN A 105 -11.11 -6.85 -2.35
C GLN A 105 -9.99 -7.61 -1.63
N ARG A 106 -10.23 -7.95 -0.37
CA ARG A 106 -9.31 -8.81 0.38
C ARG A 106 -9.43 -10.25 -0.12
N GLN A 107 -8.30 -10.94 -0.26
CA GLN A 107 -8.30 -12.38 -0.52
C GLN A 107 -9.08 -13.10 0.59
N ALA A 108 -10.06 -13.92 0.19
CA ALA A 108 -10.80 -14.77 1.11
C ALA A 108 -9.82 -15.63 1.90
N ALA A 109 -10.04 -15.76 3.22
CA ALA A 109 -9.29 -16.73 3.99
C ALA A 109 -9.58 -18.13 3.42
N PRO A 110 -8.59 -19.03 3.30
CA PRO A 110 -8.89 -20.42 2.98
C PRO A 110 -9.92 -20.90 4.01
N GLU A 111 -11.06 -21.43 3.52
CA GLU A 111 -12.03 -22.09 4.39
C GLU A 111 -11.24 -23.09 5.24
N ALA A 112 -11.22 -22.86 6.56
CA ALA A 112 -10.63 -23.81 7.48
C ALA A 112 -11.37 -25.13 7.24
N ALA A 113 -10.67 -26.10 6.66
CA ALA A 113 -11.20 -27.45 6.48
C ALA A 113 -11.77 -27.90 7.83
N SER A 114 -13.09 -28.08 7.84
CA SER A 114 -13.87 -28.50 9.01
C SER A 114 -13.52 -29.92 9.44
#